data_AF-A0A562HLF7-F1
#
_entry.id   AF-A0A562HLF7-F1
#
_cell.length_a   1.000
_cell.length_b   1.000
_cell.length_c   1.000
_cell.angle_alpha   90.00
_cell.angle_beta   90.00
_cell.angle_gamma   90.00
#
_symmetry.space_group_name_H-M   'P 1'
#
loop_
_entity.id
_entity.type
_entity.pdbx_description
1 polymer ?
#
loop_
_entity_poly.entity_id
_entity_poly.type
_entity_poly.pdbx_seq_one_letter_code
_entity_poly.pdbx_strand_id
1 'polypeptide(L)'
;MNQNKTIKQEDYQRASLLLGKLFEVETDITDQINTCMGHYGVEGFFQNLESFDFSAEVFEKLDAVRMVLFGLGEEVVPKGFIEKMTGAKGGQGHEEKL
;
A
#
# COMPACT_ATOMS: atom_id res chain seq x y z
N MET A 1 -22.53 3.32 -6.43
CA MET A 1 -22.11 1.90 -6.34
C MET A 1 -20.69 1.80 -6.86
N ASN A 2 -19.70 1.73 -5.95
CA ASN A 2 -18.33 1.48 -6.36
C ASN A 2 -18.26 0.04 -6.85
N GLN A 3 -17.94 -0.13 -8.12
CA GLN A 3 -17.65 -1.43 -8.70
C GLN A 3 -16.45 -1.98 -7.92
N ASN A 4 -16.70 -2.90 -6.98
CA ASN A 4 -15.65 -3.71 -6.38
C ASN A 4 -15.06 -4.53 -7.53
N LYS A 5 -14.05 -3.97 -8.19
CA LYS A 5 -13.21 -4.72 -9.13
C LYS A 5 -12.50 -5.75 -8.29
N THR A 6 -13.05 -6.95 -8.23
CA THR A 6 -12.37 -8.11 -7.66
C THR A 6 -11.05 -8.25 -8.42
N ILE A 7 -9.93 -7.95 -7.74
CA ILE A 7 -8.60 -8.16 -8.29
C ILE A 7 -8.42 -9.65 -8.53
N LYS A 8 -8.02 -10.03 -9.73
CA LYS A 8 -7.85 -11.43 -10.12
C LYS A 8 -6.39 -11.84 -9.98
N GLN A 9 -6.14 -13.14 -9.93
CA GLN A 9 -4.79 -13.70 -9.88
C GLN A 9 -3.89 -13.21 -11.03
N GLU A 10 -4.46 -13.02 -12.23
CA GLU A 10 -3.76 -12.48 -13.40
C GLU A 10 -3.24 -11.05 -13.19
N ASP A 11 -3.95 -10.24 -12.38
CA ASP A 11 -3.54 -8.88 -12.06
C ASP A 11 -2.33 -8.89 -11.10
N TYR A 12 -2.34 -9.79 -10.11
CA TYR A 12 -1.19 -9.98 -9.21
C TYR A 12 0.05 -10.49 -9.94
N GLN A 13 -0.11 -11.46 -10.85
CA GLN A 13 0.99 -11.95 -11.68
C GLN A 13 1.59 -10.84 -12.55
N ARG A 14 0.76 -9.96 -13.12
CA ARG A 14 1.26 -8.82 -13.90
C ARG A 14 1.99 -7.81 -13.03
N ALA A 15 1.42 -7.46 -11.88
CA ALA A 15 2.03 -6.50 -10.97
C ALA A 15 3.37 -7.01 -10.42
N SER A 16 3.42 -8.26 -9.98
CA SER A 16 4.64 -8.88 -9.46
C SER A 16 5.73 -8.96 -10.53
N LEU A 17 5.39 -9.28 -11.79
CA LEU A 17 6.36 -9.29 -12.89
C LEU A 17 6.94 -7.90 -13.18
N LEU A 18 6.12 -6.85 -13.08
CA LEU A 18 6.59 -5.47 -13.26
C LEU A 18 7.52 -5.05 -12.12
N LEU A 19 7.20 -5.41 -10.88
CA LEU A 19 8.08 -5.17 -9.74
C LEU A 19 9.37 -6.01 -9.84
N GLY A 20 9.26 -7.27 -10.26
CA GLY A 20 10.38 -8.18 -10.49
C GLY A 20 11.48 -7.59 -11.38
N LYS A 21 11.09 -6.81 -12.40
CA LYS A 21 12.04 -6.14 -13.30
C LYS A 21 12.93 -5.10 -12.60
N LEU A 22 12.58 -4.62 -11.41
CA LEU A 22 13.41 -3.71 -10.61
C LEU A 22 14.63 -4.42 -10.00
N PHE A 23 14.61 -5.75 -9.91
CA PHE A 23 15.62 -6.55 -9.22
C PHE A 23 16.64 -7.21 -10.19
N GLU A 24 16.60 -6.80 -11.46
CA GLU A 24 17.44 -7.21 -12.59
C GLU A 24 17.63 -8.72 -12.88
N VAL A 25 17.54 -9.68 -11.94
CA VAL A 25 17.76 -11.11 -12.26
C VAL A 25 17.11 -12.15 -11.30
N GLU A 26 16.40 -11.77 -10.23
CA GLU A 26 15.84 -12.76 -9.28
C GLU A 26 14.44 -13.25 -9.68
N THR A 27 14.34 -14.44 -10.29
CA THR A 27 13.04 -15.03 -10.69
C THR A 27 12.17 -15.39 -9.50
N ASP A 28 12.78 -15.74 -8.36
CA ASP A 28 12.09 -16.09 -7.12
C ASP A 28 11.40 -14.88 -6.47
N ILE A 29 11.93 -13.67 -6.65
CA ILE A 29 11.33 -12.47 -6.04
C ILE A 29 9.96 -12.15 -6.60
N THR A 30 9.74 -12.45 -7.88
CA THR A 30 8.44 -12.26 -8.53
C THR A 30 7.37 -13.16 -7.89
N ASP A 31 7.74 -14.40 -7.58
CA ASP A 31 6.83 -15.37 -6.96
C ASP A 31 6.54 -15.03 -5.50
N GLN A 32 7.55 -14.56 -4.76
CA GLN A 32 7.39 -14.09 -3.38
C GLN A 32 6.45 -12.87 -3.33
N ILE A 33 6.66 -11.86 -4.18
CA ILE A 33 5.78 -10.68 -4.27
C ILE A 33 4.34 -11.09 -4.61
N ASN A 34 4.16 -11.95 -5.61
CA ASN A 34 2.84 -12.46 -6.00
C ASN A 34 2.14 -13.18 -4.85
N THR A 35 2.87 -14.00 -4.10
CA THR A 35 2.34 -14.73 -2.93
C THR A 35 1.90 -13.77 -1.84
N CYS A 36 2.72 -12.78 -1.49
CA CYS A 36 2.33 -11.79 -0.49
C CYS A 36 1.13 -10.94 -0.94
N MET A 37 1.09 -10.49 -2.20
CA MET A 37 -0.08 -9.76 -2.72
C MET A 37 -1.34 -10.62 -2.75
N GLY A 38 -1.23 -11.91 -3.03
CA GLY A 38 -2.36 -12.84 -2.99
C GLY A 38 -2.96 -12.99 -1.58
N HIS A 39 -2.12 -12.95 -0.54
CA HIS A 39 -2.57 -13.05 0.84
C HIS A 39 -3.09 -11.72 1.42
N TYR A 40 -2.46 -10.59 1.08
CA TYR A 40 -2.70 -9.30 1.74
C TYR A 40 -3.39 -8.25 0.84
N GLY A 41 -3.52 -8.51 -0.46
CA GLY A 41 -3.83 -7.49 -1.46
C GLY A 41 -2.65 -6.53 -1.67
N VAL A 42 -2.72 -5.69 -2.70
CA VAL A 42 -1.62 -4.76 -3.06
C VAL A 42 -1.38 -3.73 -1.95
N GLU A 43 -2.44 -3.13 -1.40
CA GLU A 43 -2.31 -2.13 -0.33
C GLU A 43 -1.76 -2.77 0.96
N GLY A 44 -2.30 -3.94 1.35
CA GLY A 44 -1.84 -4.67 2.52
C GLY A 44 -0.39 -5.15 2.37
N PHE A 45 0.03 -5.55 1.17
CA PHE A 45 1.43 -5.88 0.88
C PHE A 45 2.37 -4.70 1.22
N PHE A 46 2.10 -3.49 0.72
CA PHE A 46 2.96 -2.34 0.99
C PHE A 46 2.86 -1.83 2.45
N GLN A 47 1.70 -1.97 3.10
CA GLN A 47 1.53 -1.61 4.51
C GLN A 47 2.28 -2.53 5.48
N ASN A 48 2.60 -3.76 5.07
CA ASN A 48 3.25 -4.77 5.90
C ASN A 48 4.65 -5.14 5.39
N LEU A 49 5.28 -4.26 4.61
CA LEU A 49 6.54 -4.56 3.92
C LEU A 49 7.65 -4.97 4.90
N GLU A 50 7.69 -4.37 6.09
CA GLU A 50 8.64 -4.65 7.18
C GLU A 50 8.45 -6.02 7.83
N SER A 51 7.31 -6.68 7.60
CA SER A 51 7.02 -8.01 8.15
C SER A 51 7.49 -9.17 7.27
N PHE A 52 7.89 -8.88 6.03
CA PHE A 52 8.37 -9.89 5.09
C PHE A 52 9.89 -10.03 5.15
N ASP A 53 10.37 -11.26 4.95
CA ASP A 53 11.79 -11.60 4.98
C ASP A 53 12.43 -11.36 3.60
N PHE A 54 12.38 -10.11 3.13
CA PHE A 54 13.06 -9.70 1.91
C PHE A 54 14.51 -9.30 2.19
N SER A 55 15.39 -9.48 1.20
CA SER A 55 16.74 -8.91 1.27
C SER A 55 16.65 -7.38 1.38
N ALA A 56 17.67 -6.76 1.98
CA ALA A 56 17.72 -5.31 2.15
C ALA A 56 17.57 -4.56 0.80
N GLU A 57 18.23 -5.06 -0.25
CA GLU A 57 18.10 -4.49 -1.60
C GLU A 57 16.66 -4.59 -2.12
N VAL A 58 15.99 -5.72 -1.89
CA VAL A 58 14.61 -5.90 -2.34
C VAL A 58 13.68 -4.95 -1.58
N PHE A 59 13.84 -4.89 -0.26
CA PHE A 59 13.07 -4.01 0.61
C PHE A 59 13.19 -2.54 0.17
N GLU A 60 14.41 -2.04 -0.04
CA GLU A 60 14.64 -0.63 -0.41
C GLU A 60 13.93 -0.24 -1.72
N LYS A 61 13.98 -1.09 -2.75
CA LYS A 61 13.30 -0.79 -4.03
C LYS A 61 11.78 -0.88 -3.90
N LEU A 62 11.25 -1.85 -3.13
CA LEU A 62 9.80 -1.94 -2.87
C LEU A 62 9.31 -0.77 -2.01
N ASP A 63 10.12 -0.31 -1.06
CA ASP A 63 9.83 0.86 -0.25
C ASP A 63 9.82 2.13 -1.11
N ALA A 64 10.79 2.31 -2.01
CA ALA A 64 10.77 3.40 -2.97
C ALA A 64 9.47 3.41 -3.81
N VAL A 65 8.99 2.24 -4.25
CA VAL A 65 7.68 2.11 -4.93
C VAL A 65 6.53 2.50 -4.00
N ARG A 66 6.54 2.03 -2.75
CA ARG A 66 5.56 2.41 -1.72
C ARG A 66 5.50 3.93 -1.55
N MET A 67 6.65 4.59 -1.45
CA MET A 67 6.73 6.04 -1.32
C MET A 67 6.10 6.76 -2.52
N VAL A 68 6.33 6.29 -3.74
CA VAL A 68 5.73 6.88 -4.96
C VAL A 68 4.22 6.65 -5.03
N LEU A 69 3.74 5.46 -4.69
CA LEU A 69 2.32 5.11 -4.78
C LEU A 69 1.47 5.78 -3.69
N PHE A 70 2.02 5.92 -2.48
CA PHE A 70 1.30 6.42 -1.32
C PHE A 70 1.74 7.81 -0.85
N GLY A 71 2.73 8.41 -1.52
CA GLY A 71 3.19 9.78 -1.27
C GLY A 71 3.93 9.96 0.05
N LEU A 72 4.50 8.90 0.62
CA LEU A 72 5.22 8.95 1.90
C LEU A 72 6.73 9.16 1.67
N GLY A 73 7.13 10.39 1.38
CA GLY A 73 8.51 10.81 1.59
C GLY A 73 8.77 11.02 3.09
N GLU A 74 9.76 10.33 3.67
CA GLU A 74 10.32 10.49 5.03
C GLU A 74 9.52 11.37 6.02
N GLU A 75 8.40 10.85 6.51
CA GLU A 75 8.10 10.68 7.93
C GLU A 75 6.66 10.20 8.05
N VAL A 76 6.51 9.14 8.82
CA VAL A 76 5.26 8.45 9.13
C VAL A 76 4.19 9.46 9.50
N VAL A 77 3.08 9.49 8.76
CA VAL A 77 1.90 10.24 9.18
C VAL A 77 0.81 9.26 9.60
N PRO A 78 0.71 8.93 10.91
CA PRO A 78 -0.41 8.18 11.43
C PRO A 78 -1.72 8.91 11.08
N LYS A 79 -2.77 8.15 10.73
CA LYS A 79 -4.09 8.65 10.30
C LYS A 79 -4.64 9.81 11.17
N GLY A 80 -4.32 9.86 12.46
CA GLY A 80 -4.76 10.93 13.37
C GLY A 80 -4.08 12.30 13.19
N PHE A 81 -2.98 12.40 12.44
CA PHE A 81 -2.27 13.68 12.22
C PHE A 81 -2.94 14.53 11.13
N ILE A 82 -3.52 13.90 10.10
CA ILE A 82 -4.26 14.60 9.03
C ILE A 82 -5.57 15.20 9.55
N GLU A 83 -6.28 14.49 10.44
CA GLU A 83 -7.52 14.98 11.08
C GLU A 83 -7.26 16.22 11.97
N LYS A 84 -6.09 16.31 12.59
CA LYS A 84 -5.73 17.42 13.49
C LYS A 84 -5.30 18.69 12.73
N MET A 85 -4.72 18.56 11.53
CA MET A 85 -4.31 19.69 10.68
C MET A 85 -5.46 20.29 9.86
N THR A 86 -6.44 19.49 9.46
CA THR A 86 -7.54 19.95 8.60
C THR A 86 -8.59 20.79 9.34
N GLY A 87 -8.46 20.98 10.66
CA GLY A 87 -9.35 21.85 11.44
C GLY A 87 -10.84 21.52 11.26
N ALA A 88 -11.18 20.32 10.81
CA ALA A 88 -12.55 19.90 10.58
C ALA A 88 -13.20 19.51 11.92
N LYS A 89 -13.31 20.51 12.81
CA LYS A 89 -14.39 20.55 13.78
C LYS A 89 -15.60 21.15 13.08
N GLY A 90 -16.58 20.33 12.74
CA GLY A 90 -17.89 20.80 12.33
C GLY A 90 -18.69 19.70 11.66
N GLY A 91 -19.70 19.10 12.29
CA GLY A 91 -20.26 19.37 13.60
C GLY A 91 -21.22 18.24 13.96
N GLN A 92 -21.22 17.87 15.23
CA GLN A 92 -22.35 17.19 15.86
C GLN A 92 -23.58 18.10 15.75
N GLY A 93 -24.72 17.49 15.44
CA GLY A 93 -25.99 18.19 15.39
C GLY A 93 -26.39 18.81 16.72
N HIS A 94 -27.29 19.78 16.62
CA HIS A 94 -28.28 20.06 17.65
C HIS A 94 -29.53 20.63 16.97
N GLU A 95 -30.65 19.95 17.21
CA GLU A 95 -31.99 20.51 17.08
C GLU A 95 -32.09 21.74 17.99
N GLU A 96 -32.67 22.83 17.50
CA GLU A 96 -33.50 23.65 18.38
C GLU A 96 -34.67 24.24 17.61
N LYS A 97 -35.85 23.92 18.13
CA LYS A 97 -37.16 24.43 17.74
C LYS A 97 -37.22 25.93 18.00
N LEU A 98 -37.92 26.65 17.14
CA LEU A 98 -38.90 27.69 17.50
C LEU A 98 -39.81 27.95 16.29
#